data_AF-A0A5M6BNN1-F1
#
_entry.id   AF-A0A5M6BNN1-F1
#
_cell.length_a   1.000
_cell.length_b   1.000
_cell.length_c   1.000
_cell.angle_alpha   90.00
_cell.angle_beta   90.00
_cell.angle_gamma   90.00
#
_symmetry.space_group_name_H-M   'P 1'
#
loop_
_entity.id
_entity.type
_entity.pdbx_description
1 polymer ?
#
loop_
_entity_poly.entity_id
_entity_poly.type
_entity_poly.pdbx_seq_one_letter_code
_entity_poly.pdbx_strand_id
1 'polypeptide(L)'
;MRPTIARSVLRALPRPALQTSLPPRAVIATTTSSLSIDPTRQFSSSSFLSKKNKGPQPKSPQAKIRAHEDDEASETADSEGAGEVVIEEVVGKAKTKMEKAVHWARAVIFEGVERGRGRVTPALLDSVRVDVPDMPGSSHLNTVASVTSKGNTLFVEVYDTSYIKPVESAIHSANLPGISPQRMSESTLKIPIARPTVEQRAEILKSLHDTVEAAKQQIRTARTDGFRALGGRKANGTDDVQKVVDEMVKDLEGQLVAAKKEFEKA
;
A
#
# COMPACT_ATOMS: atom_id res chain seq x y z
N MET A 1 28.97 -5.36 -77.06
CA MET A 1 28.60 -6.47 -76.15
C MET A 1 27.54 -5.96 -75.17
N ARG A 2 26.30 -6.44 -75.28
CA ARG A 2 25.19 -6.13 -74.35
C ARG A 2 24.87 -7.42 -73.58
N PRO A 3 24.81 -7.45 -72.25
CA PRO A 3 24.34 -8.62 -71.52
C PRO A 3 22.82 -8.57 -71.37
N THR A 4 22.15 -9.62 -71.85
CA THR A 4 20.72 -9.88 -71.70
C THR A 4 20.41 -10.36 -70.28
N ILE A 5 19.47 -9.69 -69.62
CA ILE A 5 18.97 -10.02 -68.27
C ILE A 5 17.95 -11.16 -68.40
N ALA A 6 18.26 -12.32 -67.80
CA ALA A 6 17.32 -13.43 -67.68
C ALA A 6 16.25 -13.11 -66.62
N ARG A 7 14.98 -13.01 -67.02
CA ARG A 7 13.84 -12.89 -66.10
C ARG A 7 13.48 -14.27 -65.55
N SER A 8 13.70 -14.48 -64.26
CA SER A 8 13.23 -15.64 -63.51
C SER A 8 11.71 -15.60 -63.35
N VAL A 9 11.02 -16.58 -63.91
CA VAL A 9 9.57 -16.78 -63.73
C VAL A 9 9.35 -17.43 -62.36
N LEU A 10 8.90 -16.64 -61.37
CA LEU A 10 8.45 -17.16 -60.09
C LEU A 10 7.10 -17.85 -60.27
N ARG A 11 7.11 -19.18 -60.19
CA ARG A 11 5.94 -20.05 -60.21
C ARG A 11 5.15 -19.85 -58.91
N ALA A 12 4.00 -19.20 -59.00
CA ALA A 12 3.06 -19.07 -57.89
C ALA A 12 2.50 -20.46 -57.52
N LEU A 13 2.74 -20.91 -56.29
CA LEU A 13 2.09 -22.08 -55.72
C LEU A 13 0.69 -21.69 -55.20
N PRO A 14 -0.36 -22.48 -55.43
CA PRO A 14 -1.68 -22.21 -54.89
C PRO A 14 -1.71 -22.47 -53.37
N ARG A 15 -2.27 -21.51 -52.61
CA ARG A 15 -2.52 -21.65 -51.17
C ARG A 15 -3.61 -22.71 -50.92
N PRO A 16 -3.43 -23.67 -50.01
CA PRO A 16 -4.52 -24.55 -49.60
C PRO A 16 -5.50 -23.78 -48.69
N ALA A 17 -6.78 -23.78 -49.07
CA ALA A 17 -7.88 -23.30 -48.25
C ALA A 17 -8.16 -24.33 -47.15
N LEU A 18 -7.81 -24.01 -45.90
CA LEU A 18 -8.27 -24.77 -44.74
C LEU A 18 -9.59 -24.20 -44.25
N GLN A 19 -10.63 -25.00 -44.44
CA GLN A 19 -12.02 -24.76 -44.07
C GLN A 19 -12.16 -24.57 -42.56
N THR A 20 -12.95 -23.57 -42.19
CA THR A 20 -13.43 -23.34 -40.83
C THR A 20 -14.52 -24.36 -40.49
N SER A 21 -14.27 -25.29 -39.57
CA SER A 21 -15.33 -26.01 -38.87
C SER A 21 -15.32 -25.60 -37.39
N LEU A 22 -16.25 -24.71 -37.05
CA LEU A 22 -16.59 -24.39 -35.67
C LEU A 22 -17.32 -25.59 -35.05
N PRO A 23 -17.00 -26.01 -33.82
CA PRO A 23 -17.78 -27.03 -33.13
C PRO A 23 -19.17 -26.48 -32.73
N PRO A 24 -20.24 -27.30 -32.77
CA PRO A 24 -21.56 -26.87 -32.35
C PRO A 24 -21.60 -26.62 -30.84
N ARG A 25 -22.14 -25.46 -30.49
CA ARG A 25 -22.41 -24.97 -29.13
C ARG A 25 -23.41 -25.92 -28.45
N ALA A 26 -22.98 -26.59 -27.39
CA ALA A 26 -23.87 -27.41 -26.57
C ALA A 26 -24.91 -26.51 -25.89
N VAL A 27 -26.18 -26.72 -26.26
CA VAL A 27 -27.35 -26.09 -25.63
C VAL A 27 -27.70 -26.95 -24.42
N ILE A 28 -27.44 -26.47 -23.21
CA ILE A 28 -27.95 -27.09 -21.99
C ILE A 28 -29.39 -26.61 -21.84
N ALA A 29 -30.32 -27.54 -22.08
CA ALA A 29 -31.75 -27.33 -21.92
C ALA A 29 -32.13 -27.18 -20.43
N THR A 30 -33.05 -26.26 -20.21
CA THR A 30 -33.78 -26.01 -18.97
C THR A 30 -34.60 -27.22 -18.54
N THR A 31 -34.42 -27.68 -17.30
CA THR A 31 -35.44 -28.48 -16.60
C THR A 31 -36.00 -27.63 -15.46
N THR A 32 -37.17 -27.06 -15.70
CA THR A 32 -38.02 -26.42 -14.71
C THR A 32 -38.67 -27.49 -13.84
N SER A 33 -38.21 -27.67 -12.61
CA SER A 33 -38.98 -28.39 -11.59
C SER A 33 -39.76 -27.38 -10.75
N SER A 34 -41.05 -27.26 -11.06
CA SER A 34 -42.06 -26.58 -10.27
C SER A 34 -42.41 -27.40 -9.03
N LEU A 35 -42.17 -26.85 -7.83
CA LEU A 35 -42.86 -27.28 -6.62
C LEU A 35 -43.29 -26.05 -5.80
N SER A 36 -44.60 -25.81 -5.92
CA SER A 36 -45.56 -25.17 -5.00
C SER A 36 -45.03 -24.31 -3.84
N ILE A 37 -45.34 -23.02 -3.93
CA ILE A 37 -45.47 -22.09 -2.80
C ILE A 37 -46.81 -22.38 -2.13
N ASP A 38 -46.80 -23.01 -0.95
CA ASP A 38 -47.97 -23.11 -0.09
C ASP A 38 -47.97 -21.99 0.97
N PRO A 39 -49.00 -21.13 1.01
CA PRO A 39 -49.11 -20.05 1.98
C PRO A 39 -49.87 -20.52 3.20
N THR A 40 -49.19 -21.04 4.22
CA THR A 40 -49.63 -21.02 5.64
C THR A 40 -48.56 -21.69 6.50
N ARG A 41 -47.67 -20.89 7.09
CA ARG A 41 -46.94 -21.31 8.30
C ARG A 41 -47.18 -20.30 9.40
N GLN A 42 -47.98 -20.76 10.37
CA GLN A 42 -48.30 -20.07 11.60
C GLN A 42 -47.03 -19.87 12.44
N PHE A 43 -46.88 -18.67 12.97
CA PHE A 43 -45.91 -18.35 14.01
C PHE A 43 -46.19 -19.21 15.24
N SER A 44 -45.24 -20.05 15.63
CA SER A 44 -45.24 -20.71 16.94
C SER A 44 -44.11 -20.10 17.77
N SER A 45 -44.51 -19.31 18.76
CA SER A 45 -43.67 -18.81 19.83
C SER A 45 -43.38 -19.93 20.82
N SER A 46 -42.11 -20.32 20.96
CA SER A 46 -41.65 -20.90 22.23
C SER A 46 -40.18 -20.56 22.47
N SER A 47 -39.95 -20.02 23.66
CA SER A 47 -38.69 -19.60 24.23
C SER A 47 -37.88 -20.81 24.71
N PHE A 48 -36.74 -21.07 24.07
CA PHE A 48 -35.77 -22.04 24.57
C PHE A 48 -34.53 -21.34 25.15
N LEU A 49 -34.50 -21.25 26.47
CA LEU A 49 -33.30 -20.97 27.26
C LEU A 49 -32.28 -22.11 27.05
N SER A 50 -31.12 -21.81 26.46
CA SER A 50 -29.95 -22.67 26.53
C SER A 50 -28.86 -22.02 27.38
N LYS A 51 -28.75 -22.54 28.60
CA LYS A 51 -27.70 -22.27 29.59
C LYS A 51 -26.42 -22.97 29.11
N LYS A 52 -25.43 -22.23 28.62
CA LYS A 52 -24.12 -22.79 28.24
C LYS A 52 -23.07 -22.42 29.27
N ASN A 53 -22.73 -23.39 30.11
CA ASN A 53 -21.54 -23.36 30.98
C ASN A 53 -20.28 -23.22 30.11
N LYS A 54 -19.44 -22.22 30.41
CA LYS A 54 -18.12 -22.04 29.81
C LYS A 54 -17.08 -22.30 30.89
N GLY A 55 -16.48 -23.49 30.86
CA GLY A 55 -15.27 -23.81 31.61
C GLY A 55 -14.07 -22.97 31.13
N PRO A 56 -12.98 -22.93 31.92
CA PRO A 56 -11.84 -22.06 31.66
C PRO A 56 -11.05 -22.57 30.43
N GLN A 57 -10.77 -21.65 29.50
CA GLN A 57 -9.92 -21.90 28.34
C GLN A 57 -8.46 -21.53 28.68
N PRO A 58 -7.46 -22.37 28.33
CA PRO A 58 -6.05 -22.03 28.50
C PRO A 58 -5.61 -20.98 27.45
N LYS A 59 -4.96 -19.91 27.91
CA LYS A 59 -4.37 -18.88 27.03
C LYS A 59 -2.99 -19.36 26.53
N SER A 60 -2.80 -19.34 25.23
CA SER A 60 -1.49 -19.49 24.58
C SER A 60 -0.56 -18.31 24.90
N PRO A 61 0.75 -18.52 25.06
CA PRO A 61 1.69 -17.46 25.36
C PRO A 61 2.09 -16.71 24.08
N GLN A 62 1.63 -15.47 23.93
CA GLN A 62 2.24 -14.54 22.99
C GLN A 62 3.49 -13.94 23.64
N ALA A 63 4.64 -14.29 23.10
CA ALA A 63 5.95 -13.74 23.43
C ALA A 63 5.96 -12.23 23.15
N LYS A 64 6.02 -11.45 24.23
CA LYS A 64 6.27 -10.02 24.20
C LYS A 64 7.77 -9.82 24.15
N ILE A 65 8.30 -9.50 22.98
CA ILE A 65 9.66 -9.02 22.81
C ILE A 65 9.75 -7.69 23.58
N ARG A 66 10.44 -7.74 24.73
CA ARG A 66 10.86 -6.56 25.49
C ARG A 66 12.09 -6.00 24.77
N ALA A 67 11.97 -4.82 24.19
CA ALA A 67 13.13 -4.00 23.92
C ALA A 67 13.44 -3.21 25.20
N HIS A 68 14.71 -3.30 25.57
CA HIS A 68 15.38 -2.70 26.70
C HIS A 68 15.20 -1.17 26.66
N GLU A 69 14.55 -0.59 27.67
CA GLU A 69 14.70 0.82 28.01
C GLU A 69 15.77 0.85 29.10
N ASP A 70 16.87 1.54 28.84
CA ASP A 70 17.93 1.73 29.82
C ASP A 70 17.44 2.70 30.90
N ASP A 71 17.18 2.15 32.08
CA ASP A 71 17.03 2.85 33.35
C ASP A 71 18.37 3.53 33.73
N GLU A 72 18.44 4.86 33.62
CA GLU A 72 19.20 5.65 34.59
C GLU A 72 18.21 6.32 35.54
N ALA A 73 18.03 5.65 36.68
CA ALA A 73 17.44 6.25 37.87
C ALA A 73 18.43 7.26 38.46
N SER A 74 18.05 8.53 38.48
CA SER A 74 18.46 9.44 39.54
C SER A 74 17.21 9.82 40.33
N GLU A 75 17.12 9.26 41.53
CA GLU A 75 16.15 9.61 42.54
C GLU A 75 16.46 11.02 43.05
N THR A 76 15.48 11.93 42.95
CA THR A 76 15.37 13.06 43.89
C THR A 76 13.97 13.08 44.45
N ALA A 77 13.93 12.90 45.77
CA ALA A 77 12.76 12.85 46.61
C ALA A 77 11.98 14.19 46.64
N ASP A 78 10.66 14.04 46.65
CA ASP A 78 9.62 14.82 47.33
C ASP A 78 9.66 16.36 47.25
N SER A 79 8.76 16.90 46.43
CA SER A 79 8.03 18.14 46.75
C SER A 79 6.62 18.05 46.17
N GLU A 80 5.65 18.01 47.06
CA GLU A 80 4.21 18.12 46.79
C GLU A 80 3.92 19.36 45.94
N GLY A 81 3.38 19.14 44.74
CA GLY A 81 2.98 20.20 43.82
C GLY A 81 1.83 19.72 42.94
N ALA A 82 0.60 19.91 43.41
CA ALA A 82 -0.58 19.67 42.61
C ALA A 82 -0.61 20.63 41.40
N GLY A 83 -0.24 20.11 40.23
CA GLY A 83 -0.91 20.37 38.95
C GLY A 83 -0.88 21.80 38.40
N GLU A 84 0.29 22.39 38.23
CA GLU A 84 0.44 23.43 37.20
C GLU A 84 0.80 22.72 35.89
N VAL A 85 -0.20 22.52 35.03
CA VAL A 85 0.02 22.03 33.67
C VAL A 85 0.91 23.04 32.96
N VAL A 86 2.17 22.70 32.72
CA VAL A 86 3.07 23.53 31.92
C VAL A 86 2.51 23.55 30.49
N ILE A 87 1.85 24.66 30.15
CA ILE A 87 1.12 24.84 28.89
C ILE A 87 2.02 24.55 27.69
N GLU A 88 3.28 25.02 27.74
CA GLU A 88 4.27 24.82 26.69
C GLU A 88 4.59 23.34 26.44
N GLU A 89 4.66 22.53 27.50
CA GLU A 89 4.95 21.09 27.36
C GLU A 89 3.78 20.35 26.71
N VAL A 90 2.55 20.72 27.05
CA VAL A 90 1.34 20.17 26.42
C VAL A 90 1.26 20.56 24.95
N VAL A 91 1.55 21.83 24.63
CA VAL A 91 1.61 22.32 23.25
C VAL A 91 2.71 21.58 22.46
N GLY A 92 3.89 21.37 23.05
CA GLY A 92 4.99 20.61 22.44
C GLY A 92 4.62 19.15 22.15
N LYS A 93 3.98 18.47 23.10
CA LYS A 93 3.46 17.10 22.92
C LYS A 93 2.38 17.02 21.84
N ALA A 94 1.48 18.02 21.77
CA ALA A 94 0.47 18.09 20.71
C ALA A 94 1.11 18.33 19.34
N LYS A 95 2.08 19.25 19.25
CA LYS A 95 2.82 19.57 18.03
C LYS A 95 3.56 18.37 17.47
N THR A 96 4.33 17.65 18.29
CA THR A 96 5.05 16.45 17.83
C THR A 96 4.12 15.35 17.30
N LYS A 97 2.92 15.18 17.89
CA LYS A 97 1.90 14.26 17.36
C LYS A 97 1.35 14.72 16.01
N MET A 98 1.07 16.02 15.86
CA MET A 98 0.61 16.60 14.60
C MET A 98 1.67 16.51 13.50
N GLU A 99 2.94 16.79 13.83
CA GLU A 99 4.07 16.67 12.90
C GLU A 99 4.26 15.24 12.39
N LYS A 100 4.08 14.23 13.24
CA LYS A 100 4.09 12.82 12.81
C LYS A 100 3.00 12.53 11.79
N ALA A 101 1.78 13.04 12.00
CA ALA A 101 0.68 12.88 11.05
C ALA A 101 0.98 13.57 9.71
N VAL A 102 1.53 14.80 9.75
CA VAL A 102 1.93 15.55 8.56
C VAL A 102 3.08 14.86 7.83
N HIS A 103 4.08 14.35 8.56
CA HIS A 103 5.22 13.65 7.97
C HIS A 103 4.78 12.37 7.25
N TRP A 104 3.88 11.59 7.86
CA TRP A 104 3.28 10.44 7.20
C TRP A 104 2.54 10.83 5.91
N ALA A 105 1.68 11.85 5.96
CA ALA A 105 0.95 12.31 4.78
C ALA A 105 1.90 12.80 3.67
N ARG A 106 2.96 13.53 4.04
CA ARG A 106 4.01 13.99 3.12
C ARG A 106 4.68 12.84 2.37
N ALA A 107 5.05 11.78 3.09
CA ALA A 107 5.68 10.60 2.50
C ALA A 107 4.76 9.93 1.48
N VAL A 108 3.49 9.74 1.82
CA VAL A 108 2.49 9.10 0.94
C VAL A 108 2.19 9.98 -0.29
N ILE A 109 2.05 11.30 -0.11
CA ILE A 109 1.83 12.24 -1.22
C ILE A 109 3.01 12.20 -2.19
N PHE A 110 4.25 12.22 -1.67
CA PHE A 110 5.45 12.15 -2.48
C PHE A 110 5.48 10.86 -3.32
N GLU A 111 5.22 9.71 -2.70
CA GLU A 111 5.18 8.43 -3.41
C GLU A 111 4.09 8.41 -4.49
N GLY A 112 2.89 8.92 -4.18
CA GLY A 112 1.78 9.01 -5.13
C GLY A 112 2.09 9.91 -6.32
N VAL A 113 2.74 11.06 -6.10
CA VAL A 113 3.16 11.98 -7.18
C VAL A 113 4.19 11.33 -8.10
N GLU A 114 5.21 10.67 -7.53
CA GLU A 114 6.22 9.99 -8.33
C GLU A 114 5.59 8.86 -9.17
N ARG A 115 4.68 8.07 -8.58
CA ARG A 115 3.89 7.05 -9.30
C ARG A 115 3.07 7.68 -10.43
N GLY A 116 2.43 8.81 -10.17
CA GLY A 116 1.65 9.58 -11.16
C GLY A 116 2.46 10.05 -12.36
N ARG A 117 3.72 10.45 -12.14
CA ARG A 117 4.67 10.83 -13.20
C ARG A 117 5.22 9.65 -13.99
N GLY A 118 4.89 8.42 -13.59
CA GLY A 118 5.50 7.20 -14.12
C GLY A 118 6.96 7.08 -13.71
N ARG A 119 7.31 7.58 -12.52
CA ARG A 119 8.56 7.27 -11.84
C ARG A 119 8.31 6.22 -10.79
N VAL A 120 9.32 5.38 -10.59
CA VAL A 120 9.19 4.24 -9.68
C VAL A 120 10.15 4.42 -8.53
N THR A 121 9.63 4.27 -7.32
CA THR A 121 10.41 4.23 -6.09
C THR A 121 10.82 2.79 -5.77
N PRO A 122 12.02 2.57 -5.21
CA PRO A 122 12.47 1.24 -4.80
C PRO A 122 11.60 0.64 -3.69
N ALA A 123 10.89 1.47 -2.92
CA ALA A 123 9.94 1.07 -1.88
C ALA A 123 8.83 0.13 -2.39
N LEU A 124 8.53 0.14 -3.70
CA LEU A 124 7.54 -0.74 -4.30
C LEU A 124 7.88 -2.24 -4.13
N LEU A 125 9.17 -2.59 -3.99
CA LEU A 125 9.62 -3.97 -3.86
C LEU A 125 9.87 -4.41 -2.41
N ASP A 126 9.59 -3.56 -1.41
CA ASP A 126 9.89 -3.86 -0.01
C ASP A 126 8.96 -4.94 0.60
N SER A 127 7.77 -5.12 0.01
CA SER A 127 6.82 -6.19 0.37
C SER A 127 7.24 -7.56 -0.16
N VAL A 128 8.19 -7.62 -1.10
CA VAL A 128 8.63 -8.87 -1.72
C VAL A 128 9.46 -9.67 -0.72
N ARG A 129 9.13 -10.96 -0.61
CA ARG A 129 9.83 -11.92 0.23
C ARG A 129 10.45 -12.99 -0.66
N VAL A 130 11.74 -13.22 -0.50
CA VAL A 130 12.54 -14.16 -1.30
C VAL A 130 12.86 -15.37 -0.44
N ASP A 131 12.56 -16.56 -0.94
CA ASP A 131 12.99 -17.82 -0.34
C ASP A 131 14.34 -18.22 -0.94
N VAL A 132 15.38 -18.24 -0.11
CA VAL A 132 16.76 -18.52 -0.51
C VAL A 132 17.15 -19.86 0.11
N PRO A 133 17.66 -20.84 -0.66
CA PRO A 133 17.90 -22.19 -0.16
C PRO A 133 18.89 -22.25 1.03
N ASP A 134 19.83 -21.32 1.11
CA ASP A 134 20.87 -21.29 2.14
C ASP A 134 20.44 -20.57 3.43
N MET A 135 19.25 -19.94 3.45
CA MET A 135 18.76 -19.20 4.60
C MET A 135 17.40 -19.75 5.06
N PRO A 136 17.23 -20.10 6.36
CA PRO A 136 15.95 -20.60 6.84
C PRO A 136 14.90 -19.48 6.85
N GLY A 137 13.87 -19.63 6.02
CA GLY A 137 12.71 -18.74 5.98
C GLY A 137 12.76 -17.69 4.87
N SER A 138 11.70 -16.88 4.79
CA SER A 138 11.55 -15.88 3.74
C SER A 138 12.25 -14.57 4.11
N SER A 139 13.24 -14.18 3.31
CA SER A 139 14.05 -12.98 3.50
C SER A 139 13.51 -11.78 2.74
N HIS A 140 13.83 -10.56 3.17
CA HIS A 140 13.45 -9.35 2.44
C HIS A 140 14.33 -9.20 1.19
N LEU A 141 13.76 -8.70 0.08
CA LEU A 141 14.50 -8.51 -1.16
C LEU A 141 15.73 -7.60 -0.97
N ASN A 142 15.61 -6.54 -0.17
CA ASN A 142 16.68 -5.57 0.08
C ASN A 142 17.93 -6.19 0.75
N THR A 143 17.82 -7.34 1.41
CA THR A 143 18.97 -8.04 2.01
C THR A 143 19.73 -8.86 0.98
N VAL A 144 19.04 -9.34 -0.06
CA VAL A 144 19.58 -10.25 -1.09
C VAL A 144 20.01 -9.49 -2.35
N ALA A 145 19.44 -8.32 -2.59
CA ALA A 145 19.67 -7.52 -3.77
C ALA A 145 19.61 -6.00 -3.48
N SER A 146 20.36 -5.24 -4.28
CA SER A 146 20.30 -3.78 -4.33
C SER A 146 19.27 -3.35 -5.37
N VAL A 147 18.36 -2.44 -5.01
CA VAL A 147 17.32 -1.91 -5.91
C VAL A 147 17.62 -0.47 -6.27
N THR A 148 17.81 -0.20 -7.56
CA THR A 148 18.03 1.14 -8.11
C THR A 148 16.90 1.51 -9.07
N SER A 149 16.39 2.75 -9.01
CA SER A 149 15.38 3.24 -9.94
C SER A 149 15.99 4.15 -11.01
N LYS A 150 15.56 3.97 -12.26
CA LYS A 150 15.93 4.85 -13.38
C LYS A 150 14.69 5.16 -14.23
N GLY A 151 14.09 6.31 -13.97
CA GLY A 151 12.85 6.73 -14.63
C GLY A 151 11.71 5.79 -14.30
N ASN A 152 11.25 5.05 -15.31
CA ASN A 152 10.10 4.13 -15.21
C ASN A 152 10.51 2.65 -15.13
N THR A 153 11.78 2.39 -14.82
CA THR A 153 12.34 1.03 -14.76
C THR A 153 13.09 0.88 -13.45
N LEU A 154 12.86 -0.24 -12.76
CA LEU A 154 13.66 -0.67 -11.63
C LEU A 154 14.74 -1.64 -12.10
N PHE A 155 15.92 -1.48 -11.54
CA PHE A 155 17.04 -2.39 -11.69
C PHE A 155 17.27 -3.05 -10.33
N VAL A 156 17.20 -4.37 -10.31
CA VAL A 156 17.48 -5.19 -9.13
C VAL A 156 18.78 -5.93 -9.41
N GLU A 157 19.82 -5.58 -8.66
CA GLU A 157 21.14 -6.20 -8.74
C GLU A 157 21.30 -7.16 -7.57
N VAL A 158 21.32 -8.46 -7.87
CA VAL A 158 21.45 -9.51 -6.86
C VAL A 158 22.93 -9.66 -6.49
N TYR A 159 23.22 -9.79 -5.21
CA TYR A 159 24.61 -9.93 -4.74
C TYR A 159 25.25 -11.27 -5.13
N ASP A 160 24.45 -12.33 -5.24
CA ASP A 160 24.87 -13.67 -5.69
C ASP A 160 24.02 -14.12 -6.89
N THR A 161 24.69 -14.52 -7.98
CA THR A 161 24.03 -14.97 -9.21
C THR A 161 23.23 -16.25 -9.04
N SER A 162 23.54 -17.06 -8.02
CA SER A 162 22.79 -18.28 -7.68
C SER A 162 21.35 -17.97 -7.28
N TYR A 163 21.12 -16.80 -6.69
CA TYR A 163 19.80 -16.37 -6.19
C TYR A 163 18.93 -15.65 -7.23
N ILE A 164 19.39 -15.51 -8.47
CA ILE A 164 18.64 -14.80 -9.51
C ILE A 164 17.28 -15.45 -9.81
N LYS A 165 17.22 -16.79 -9.80
CA LYS A 165 15.99 -17.58 -10.04
C LYS A 165 14.98 -17.44 -8.90
N PRO A 166 15.35 -17.66 -7.62
CA PRO A 166 14.42 -17.45 -6.52
C PRO A 166 13.95 -15.99 -6.42
N VAL A 167 14.81 -15.00 -6.69
CA VAL A 167 14.42 -13.58 -6.71
C VAL A 167 13.40 -13.29 -7.83
N GLU A 168 13.63 -13.77 -9.05
CA GLU A 168 12.68 -13.63 -10.16
C GLU A 168 11.32 -14.27 -9.84
N SER A 169 11.35 -15.49 -9.28
CA SER A 169 10.14 -16.20 -8.84
C SER A 169 9.41 -15.46 -7.72
N ALA A 170 10.15 -14.89 -6.75
CA ALA A 170 9.59 -14.13 -5.66
C ALA A 170 8.85 -12.88 -6.15
N ILE A 171 9.45 -12.13 -7.08
CA ILE A 171 8.84 -10.93 -7.69
C ILE A 171 7.56 -11.31 -8.45
N HIS A 172 7.56 -12.42 -9.19
CA HIS A 172 6.35 -12.93 -9.83
C HIS A 172 5.28 -13.34 -8.80
N SER A 173 5.67 -14.04 -7.73
CA SER A 173 4.75 -14.50 -6.69
C SER A 173 4.11 -13.36 -5.87
N ALA A 174 4.81 -12.22 -5.76
CA ALA A 174 4.31 -11.04 -5.07
C ALA A 174 3.11 -10.39 -5.78
N ASN A 175 2.77 -10.82 -7.01
CA ASN A 175 1.60 -10.37 -7.79
C ASN A 175 1.46 -8.85 -7.83
N LEU A 176 2.58 -8.14 -7.96
CA LEU A 176 2.55 -6.69 -8.12
C LEU A 176 1.88 -6.34 -9.46
N PRO A 177 0.99 -5.35 -9.50
CA PRO A 177 0.15 -5.09 -10.67
C PRO A 177 0.99 -4.69 -11.88
N GLY A 178 0.90 -5.50 -12.95
CA GLY A 178 1.49 -5.20 -14.26
C GLY A 178 3.02 -5.27 -14.32
N ILE A 179 3.66 -5.98 -13.39
CA ILE A 179 5.12 -6.05 -13.28
C ILE A 179 5.63 -7.42 -13.74
N SER A 180 6.57 -7.43 -14.67
CA SER A 180 7.27 -8.65 -15.11
C SER A 180 8.79 -8.41 -15.14
N PRO A 181 9.59 -9.13 -14.33
CA PRO A 181 11.04 -9.04 -14.37
C PRO A 181 11.59 -9.57 -15.70
N GLN A 182 12.56 -8.85 -16.24
CA GLN A 182 13.32 -9.22 -17.43
C GLN A 182 14.80 -9.37 -17.06
N ARG A 183 15.39 -10.53 -17.32
CA ARG A 183 16.83 -10.73 -17.13
C ARG A 183 17.61 -9.90 -18.16
N MET A 184 18.48 -9.01 -17.69
CA MET A 184 19.36 -8.21 -18.55
C MET A 184 20.79 -8.75 -18.56
N SER A 185 21.27 -9.22 -17.41
CA SER A 185 22.58 -9.85 -17.21
C SER A 185 22.45 -11.04 -16.25
N GLU A 186 23.58 -11.67 -15.90
CA GLU A 186 23.62 -12.80 -14.97
C GLU A 186 23.21 -12.42 -13.54
N SER A 187 23.45 -11.17 -13.12
CA SER A 187 23.15 -10.64 -11.78
C SER A 187 22.07 -9.55 -11.76
N THR A 188 21.69 -8.97 -12.90
CA THR A 188 20.77 -7.82 -12.95
C THR A 188 19.42 -8.17 -13.59
N LEU A 189 18.35 -7.90 -12.85
CA LEU A 189 16.96 -7.93 -13.32
C LEU A 189 16.48 -6.51 -13.63
N LYS A 190 15.84 -6.36 -14.78
CA LYS A 190 15.19 -5.14 -15.23
C LYS A 190 13.69 -5.29 -15.10
N ILE A 191 13.03 -4.37 -14.43
CA ILE A 191 11.61 -4.37 -14.22
C ILE A 191 11.01 -3.11 -14.84
N PRO A 192 10.50 -3.18 -16.09
CA PRO A 192 9.82 -2.06 -16.71
C PRO A 192 8.41 -1.92 -16.10
N ILE A 193 8.08 -0.71 -15.66
CA ILE A 193 6.71 -0.38 -15.25
C ILE A 193 6.06 0.42 -16.37
N ALA A 194 4.78 0.21 -16.62
CA ALA A 194 4.04 1.01 -17.58
C ALA A 194 3.73 2.38 -16.99
N ARG A 195 3.73 3.44 -17.82
CA ARG A 195 3.28 4.75 -17.36
C ARG A 195 1.78 4.68 -17.04
N PRO A 196 1.32 5.35 -15.97
CA PRO A 196 -0.09 5.32 -15.62
C PRO A 196 -0.94 6.01 -16.68
N THR A 197 -2.10 5.43 -16.98
CA THR A 197 -3.12 6.04 -17.86
C THR A 197 -3.81 7.20 -17.17
N VAL A 198 -4.59 8.00 -17.92
CA VAL A 198 -5.34 9.15 -17.38
C VAL A 198 -6.31 8.70 -16.28
N GLU A 199 -6.97 7.57 -16.45
CA GLU A 199 -7.88 6.97 -15.46
C GLU A 199 -7.14 6.59 -14.17
N GLN A 200 -5.99 5.91 -14.30
CA GLN A 200 -5.16 5.54 -13.16
C GLN A 200 -4.61 6.77 -12.41
N ARG A 201 -4.27 7.85 -13.12
CA ARG A 201 -3.86 9.11 -12.47
C ARG A 201 -5.01 9.72 -11.66
N ALA A 202 -6.25 9.66 -12.15
CA ALA A 202 -7.42 10.12 -11.42
C ALA A 202 -7.66 9.29 -10.14
N GLU A 203 -7.46 7.97 -10.20
CA GLU A 203 -7.52 7.08 -9.03
C GLU A 203 -6.44 7.42 -7.99
N ILE A 204 -5.20 7.66 -8.44
CA ILE A 204 -4.12 8.09 -7.55
C ILE A 204 -4.48 9.42 -6.90
N LEU A 205 -4.96 10.41 -7.65
CA LEU A 205 -5.40 11.69 -7.10
C LEU A 205 -6.50 11.52 -6.05
N LYS A 206 -7.47 10.62 -6.28
CA LYS A 206 -8.52 10.31 -5.30
C LYS A 206 -7.94 9.72 -4.02
N SER A 207 -7.04 8.75 -4.12
CA SER A 207 -6.38 8.17 -2.94
C SER A 207 -5.52 9.18 -2.16
N LEU A 208 -4.87 10.13 -2.86
CA LEU A 208 -4.15 11.24 -2.22
C LEU A 208 -5.09 12.18 -1.47
N HIS A 209 -6.26 12.46 -2.03
CA HIS A 209 -7.31 13.21 -1.34
C HIS A 209 -7.75 12.52 -0.04
N ASP A 210 -8.02 11.21 -0.11
CA ASP A 210 -8.43 10.41 1.05
C ASP A 210 -7.32 10.40 2.13
N THR A 211 -6.05 10.34 1.70
CA THR A 211 -4.88 10.40 2.60
C THR A 211 -4.80 11.74 3.33
N VAL A 212 -5.03 12.86 2.64
CA VAL A 212 -5.03 14.19 3.26
C VAL A 212 -6.18 14.34 4.26
N GLU A 213 -7.37 13.83 3.95
CA GLU A 213 -8.49 13.84 4.89
C GLU A 213 -8.23 12.97 6.12
N ALA A 214 -7.58 11.82 5.96
CA ALA A 214 -7.13 10.99 7.08
C ALA A 214 -6.12 11.73 7.96
N ALA A 215 -5.16 12.45 7.37
CA ALA A 215 -4.19 13.27 8.10
C ALA A 215 -4.87 14.42 8.87
N LYS A 216 -5.82 15.12 8.23
CA LYS A 216 -6.64 16.15 8.90
C LYS A 216 -7.41 15.58 10.08
N GLN A 217 -7.95 14.37 9.96
CA GLN A 217 -8.64 13.70 11.07
C GLN A 217 -7.70 13.36 12.23
N GLN A 218 -6.47 12.93 11.94
CA GLN A 218 -5.44 12.72 12.97
C GLN A 218 -5.06 14.02 13.67
N ILE A 219 -4.89 15.12 12.93
CA ILE A 219 -4.61 16.45 13.49
C ILE A 219 -5.75 16.92 14.40
N ARG A 220 -7.01 16.73 13.99
CA ARG A 220 -8.19 17.04 14.82
C ARG A 220 -8.22 16.24 16.11
N THR A 221 -7.83 14.97 16.04
CA THR A 221 -7.74 14.08 17.21
C THR A 221 -6.64 14.56 18.16
N ALA A 222 -5.44 14.84 17.64
CA ALA A 222 -4.31 15.37 18.40
C ALA A 222 -4.63 16.72 19.06
N ARG A 223 -5.37 17.61 18.36
CA ARG A 223 -5.87 18.86 18.92
C ARG A 223 -6.83 18.62 20.09
N THR A 224 -7.75 17.67 19.94
CA THR A 224 -8.74 17.34 20.98
C THR A 224 -8.07 16.75 22.21
N ASP A 225 -7.05 15.91 22.03
CA ASP A 225 -6.22 15.42 23.11
C ASP A 225 -5.44 16.55 23.81
N GLY A 226 -4.88 17.50 23.03
CA GLY A 226 -4.23 18.70 23.55
C GLY A 226 -5.18 19.55 24.40
N PHE A 227 -6.39 19.82 23.91
CA PHE A 227 -7.41 20.56 24.67
C PHE A 227 -7.85 19.83 25.94
N ARG A 228 -7.93 18.49 25.92
CA ARG A 228 -8.23 17.71 27.13
C ARG A 228 -7.10 17.82 28.15
N ALA A 229 -5.85 17.81 27.71
CA ALA A 229 -4.68 17.97 28.58
C ALA A 229 -4.57 19.38 29.19
N LEU A 230 -5.03 20.41 28.48
CA LEU A 230 -5.10 21.79 28.99
C LEU A 230 -6.29 22.06 29.93
N GLY A 231 -7.16 21.08 30.17
CA GLY A 231 -8.35 21.25 31.04
C GLY A 231 -9.60 21.75 30.32
N GLY A 232 -9.61 21.78 28.98
CA GLY A 232 -10.80 22.05 28.16
C GLY A 232 -10.60 23.10 27.07
N ARG A 233 -11.69 23.43 26.36
CA ARG A 233 -11.67 24.36 25.21
C ARG A 233 -11.54 25.85 25.55
N LYS A 234 -11.62 26.22 26.83
CA LYS A 234 -11.52 27.61 27.31
C LYS A 234 -10.32 27.85 28.22
N ALA A 235 -9.38 26.90 28.24
CA ALA A 235 -8.18 27.01 29.03
C ALA A 235 -7.14 27.90 28.34
N ASN A 236 -6.24 28.48 29.12
CA ASN A 236 -5.12 29.24 28.58
C ASN A 236 -4.22 28.31 27.73
N GLY A 237 -3.78 28.78 26.55
CA GLY A 237 -2.95 28.00 25.61
C GLY A 237 -3.69 27.26 24.50
N THR A 238 -5.03 27.28 24.47
CA THR A 238 -5.79 26.70 23.35
C THR A 238 -5.53 27.40 22.02
N ASP A 239 -5.24 28.69 22.07
CA ASP A 239 -4.98 29.52 20.88
C ASP A 239 -3.68 29.09 20.20
N ASP A 240 -2.65 28.72 20.96
CA ASP A 240 -1.36 28.29 20.40
C ASP A 240 -1.46 26.91 19.75
N VAL A 241 -2.20 25.98 20.36
CA VAL A 241 -2.52 24.70 19.73
C VAL A 241 -3.30 24.93 18.42
N GLN A 242 -4.25 25.87 18.41
CA GLN A 242 -5.04 26.16 17.22
C GLN A 242 -4.19 26.79 16.10
N LYS A 243 -3.25 27.70 16.42
CA LYS A 243 -2.28 28.24 15.44
C LYS A 243 -1.46 27.13 14.78
N VAL A 244 -0.92 26.20 15.58
CA VAL A 244 -0.14 25.06 15.06
C VAL A 244 -1.00 24.19 14.14
N VAL A 245 -2.26 23.94 14.48
CA VAL A 245 -3.19 23.20 13.62
C VAL A 245 -3.40 23.93 12.30
N ASP A 246 -3.65 25.23 12.32
CA ASP A 246 -3.95 26.01 11.13
C ASP A 246 -2.74 26.07 10.17
N GLU A 247 -1.52 26.18 10.71
CA GLU A 247 -0.28 26.09 9.93
C GLU A 247 -0.13 24.72 9.26
N MET A 248 -0.25 23.63 10.03
CA MET A 248 -0.09 22.27 9.53
C MET A 248 -1.16 21.88 8.50
N VAL A 249 -2.40 22.37 8.68
CA VAL A 249 -3.48 22.15 7.69
C VAL A 249 -3.21 22.90 6.40
N LYS A 250 -2.77 24.17 6.48
CA LYS A 250 -2.39 24.96 5.29
C LYS A 250 -1.26 24.27 4.52
N ASP A 251 -0.26 23.75 5.22
CA ASP A 251 0.86 23.01 4.62
C ASP A 251 0.37 21.78 3.85
N LEU A 252 -0.52 20.97 4.44
CA LEU A 252 -1.08 19.79 3.79
C LEU A 252 -1.92 20.15 2.56
N GLU A 253 -2.73 21.20 2.64
CA GLU A 253 -3.52 21.67 1.51
C GLU A 253 -2.64 22.22 0.39
N GLY A 254 -1.58 22.95 0.73
CA GLY A 254 -0.57 23.42 -0.22
C GLY A 254 0.10 22.26 -0.97
N GLN A 255 0.42 21.17 -0.27
CA GLN A 255 1.02 19.98 -0.88
C GLN A 255 0.07 19.24 -1.81
N LEU A 256 -1.22 19.18 -1.48
CA LEU A 256 -2.23 18.60 -2.35
C LEU A 256 -2.36 19.42 -3.64
N VAL A 257 -2.42 20.75 -3.53
CA VAL A 257 -2.46 21.64 -4.71
C VAL A 257 -1.20 21.50 -5.56
N ALA A 258 -0.02 21.41 -4.94
CA ALA A 258 1.23 21.16 -5.64
C ALA A 258 1.19 19.82 -6.38
N ALA A 259 0.74 18.75 -5.71
CA ALA A 259 0.59 17.43 -6.32
C ALA A 259 -0.32 17.50 -7.55
N LYS A 260 -1.51 18.10 -7.45
CA LYS A 260 -2.44 18.27 -8.58
C LYS A 260 -1.80 18.94 -9.79
N LYS A 261 -1.08 20.05 -9.57
CA LYS A 261 -0.36 20.75 -10.64
C LYS A 261 0.67 19.85 -11.31
N GLU A 262 1.32 18.96 -10.56
CA GLU A 262 2.27 18.00 -11.12
C GLU A 262 1.59 16.89 -11.93
N PHE A 263 0.37 16.47 -11.56
CA PHE A 263 -0.42 15.53 -12.36
C PHE A 263 -0.93 16.14 -13.67
N GLU A 264 -1.24 17.44 -13.69
CA GLU A 264 -1.67 18.16 -14.91
C GLU A 264 -0.53 18.40 -15.91
N LYS A 265 0.72 18.53 -15.43
CA LYS A 265 1.91 18.71 -16.28
C LYS A 265 2.42 17.41 -16.92
N ALA A 266 2.10 16.25 -16.32
CA ALA A 266 2.65 14.94 -16.68
C ALA A 266 1.81 14.20 -17.74
#